data_AF-A0A2A4NJR9-F1
#
_entry.id   AF-A0A2A4NJR9-F1
#
_cell.length_a   1.000
_cell.length_b   1.000
_cell.length_c   1.000
_cell.angle_alpha   90.00
_cell.angle_beta   90.00
_cell.angle_gamma   90.00
#
_symmetry.space_group_name_H-M   'P 1'
#
loop_
_entity.id
_entity.type
_entity.pdbx_description
1 polymer ?
#
loop_
_entity_poly.entity_id
_entity_poly.type
_entity_poly.pdbx_seq_one_letter_code
_entity_poly.pdbx_strand_id
1 'polypeptide(L)' 'MTDHNEEVPSKIIYFPQTRVSPRHTVDGYKELGMGKMAKAFGAVKEQQSGHWCSKCKGIWFGYLLEVECPKCKNRQG' A
#
# COMPACT_ATOMS: atom_id res chain seq x y z
N MET A 1 -58.51 -12.90 -5.17
CA MET A 1 -57.38 -11.98 -5.40
C MET A 1 -56.11 -12.67 -4.96
N THR A 2 -55.27 -13.13 -5.88
CA THR A 2 -53.95 -13.70 -5.57
C THR A 2 -52.90 -12.64 -5.83
N ASP A 3 -52.23 -12.19 -4.77
CA ASP A 3 -51.10 -11.26 -4.82
C ASP A 3 -49.89 -11.96 -5.47
N HIS A 4 -49.52 -11.51 -6.67
CA HIS A 4 -48.26 -11.88 -7.32
C HIS A 4 -47.17 -10.93 -6.85
N ASN A 5 -46.58 -11.21 -5.70
CA ASN A 5 -45.43 -10.46 -5.20
C ASN A 5 -44.16 -11.04 -5.85
N GLU A 6 -43.82 -10.54 -7.05
CA GLU A 6 -42.56 -10.88 -7.71
C GLU A 6 -41.39 -10.27 -6.93
N GLU A 7 -40.66 -11.12 -6.20
CA GLU A 7 -39.41 -10.74 -5.54
C GLU A 7 -38.36 -10.42 -6.60
N VAL A 8 -38.19 -9.13 -6.92
CA VAL A 8 -37.12 -8.66 -7.79
C VAL A 8 -35.79 -8.89 -7.06
N PRO A 9 -34.90 -9.77 -7.54
CA PRO A 9 -33.64 -10.03 -6.87
C PRO A 9 -32.75 -8.78 -6.93
N SER A 10 -32.24 -8.35 -5.78
CA SER A 10 -31.35 -7.19 -5.71
C SER A 10 -30.07 -7.42 -6.53
N LYS A 11 -29.75 -6.47 -7.42
CA LYS A 11 -28.55 -6.54 -8.27
C LYS A 11 -27.33 -6.12 -7.47
N ILE A 12 -26.44 -7.05 -7.16
CA ILE A 12 -25.16 -6.78 -6.51
C ILE A 12 -24.30 -5.88 -7.42
N ILE A 13 -24.01 -4.66 -6.98
CA ILE A 13 -23.09 -3.73 -7.66
C ILE A 13 -21.71 -3.87 -7.01
N TYR A 14 -20.76 -4.45 -7.74
CA TYR A 14 -19.37 -4.53 -7.30
C TYR A 14 -18.73 -3.15 -7.37
N PHE A 15 -17.96 -2.78 -6.34
CA PHE A 15 -17.20 -1.54 -6.34
C PHE A 15 -16.21 -1.55 -7.53
N PRO A 16 -16.23 -0.53 -8.40
CA PRO A 16 -15.29 -0.44 -9.51
C PRO A 16 -13.87 -0.55 -8.96
N GLN A 17 -13.05 -1.46 -9.50
CA GLN A 17 -11.63 -1.68 -9.12
C GLN A 17 -11.35 -2.62 -7.93
N THR A 18 -12.33 -3.31 -7.37
CA THR A 18 -12.11 -4.31 -6.30
C THR A 18 -11.23 -5.51 -6.69
N ARG A 19 -11.02 -5.76 -7.99
CA ARG A 19 -10.15 -6.82 -8.51
C ARG A 19 -8.89 -6.32 -9.20
N VAL A 20 -8.45 -5.08 -8.94
CA VAL A 20 -7.10 -4.71 -9.35
C VAL A 20 -6.16 -5.29 -8.31
N SER A 21 -5.76 -6.56 -8.50
CA SER A 21 -4.54 -7.01 -7.81
C SER A 21 -3.47 -6.00 -8.21
N PRO A 22 -2.82 -5.31 -7.25
CA PRO A 22 -1.72 -4.43 -7.61
C PRO A 22 -0.77 -5.24 -8.48
N ARG A 23 -0.29 -4.68 -9.59
CA ARG A 23 0.64 -5.38 -10.49
C ARG A 23 1.72 -6.04 -9.63
N HIS A 24 1.64 -7.36 -9.47
CA HIS A 24 2.65 -8.08 -8.73
C HIS A 24 3.97 -7.78 -9.42
N THR A 25 4.93 -7.22 -8.69
CA THR A 25 6.30 -7.20 -9.14
C THR A 25 6.70 -8.67 -9.30
N VAL A 26 7.13 -9.06 -10.50
CA VAL A 26 7.62 -10.43 -10.80
C VAL A 26 8.66 -10.91 -9.77
N ASP A 27 9.38 -9.97 -9.15
CA ASP A 27 10.43 -10.18 -8.14
C ASP A 27 9.92 -10.20 -6.67
N GLY A 28 8.61 -10.04 -6.44
CA GLY A 28 8.07 -9.76 -5.12
C GLY A 28 8.45 -8.36 -4.59
N TYR A 29 8.26 -8.12 -3.30
CA TYR A 29 8.67 -6.88 -2.65
C TYR A 29 10.03 -7.06 -1.96
N LYS A 30 10.86 -6.01 -1.99
CA LYS A 30 12.16 -5.99 -1.30
C LYS A 30 12.07 -5.10 -0.07
N GLU A 31 12.51 -5.57 1.09
CA GLU A 31 12.69 -4.70 2.26
C GLU A 31 14.01 -3.95 2.14
N LEU A 32 13.94 -2.62 2.09
CA LEU A 32 15.09 -1.74 1.86
C LEU A 32 15.67 -1.18 3.17
N GLY A 33 15.01 -1.42 4.30
CA GLY A 33 15.43 -1.01 5.64
C GLY A 33 14.86 0.33 6.10
N MET A 34 15.47 0.87 7.16
CA MET A 34 15.03 2.10 7.83
C MET A 34 15.55 3.36 7.12
N GLY A 35 14.72 4.40 7.11
CA GLY A 35 15.07 5.74 6.69
C GLY A 35 16.12 6.37 7.61
N LYS A 36 16.74 7.46 7.15
CA LYS A 36 17.76 8.20 7.89
C LYS A 36 17.19 8.75 9.19
N MET A 37 15.98 9.32 9.14
CA MET A 37 15.32 9.86 10.33
C MET A 37 14.90 8.74 11.28
N ALA A 38 14.28 7.68 10.76
CA ALA A 38 13.92 6.51 11.57
C ALA A 38 15.14 5.94 12.31
N LYS A 39 16.30 5.87 11.64
CA LYS A 39 17.55 5.42 12.24
C LYS A 39 18.12 6.41 13.26
N ALA A 40 18.08 7.71 12.96
CA ALA A 40 18.62 8.74 13.84
C ALA A 40 17.84 8.86 15.16
N PHE A 41 16.52 8.72 15.11
CA PHE A 41 15.65 8.80 16.28
C PHE A 41 15.40 7.46 16.97
N GLY A 42 15.98 6.37 16.46
CA GLY A 42 15.78 5.03 17.02
C GLY A 42 14.30 4.64 17.03
N ALA A 43 13.55 5.01 15.99
CA ALA A 43 12.10 4.83 15.94
C ALA A 43 11.73 3.36 16.13
N VAL A 44 10.81 3.08 17.05
CA VAL A 44 10.28 1.72 17.26
C VAL A 44 9.44 1.33 16.04
N LYS A 45 9.37 0.03 15.72
CA LYS A 45 8.73 -0.48 14.50
C LYS A 45 7.29 0.01 14.32
N GLU A 46 6.54 0.14 15.40
CA GLU A 46 5.15 0.57 15.42
C GLU A 46 4.97 2.04 15.04
N GLN A 47 6.02 2.86 15.18
CA GLN A 47 6.00 4.27 14.83
C GLN A 47 6.56 4.55 13.42
N GLN A 48 7.03 3.51 12.72
CA GLN A 48 7.59 3.65 11.39
C GLN A 48 6.48 3.59 10.34
N SER A 49 6.57 4.46 9.34
CA SER A 49 5.69 4.47 8.18
C SER A 49 6.32 3.69 7.03
N GLY A 50 5.57 2.76 6.43
CA GLY A 50 6.01 2.05 5.23
C GLY A 50 5.88 2.90 3.97
N HIS A 51 6.94 3.00 3.20
CA HIS A 51 7.00 3.75 1.95
C HIS A 51 7.45 2.86 0.80
N TRP A 52 6.75 2.91 -0.33
CA TRP A 52 7.16 2.22 -1.55
C TRP A 52 8.15 3.07 -2.35
N CYS A 53 9.11 2.41 -3.00
CA CYS A 53 10.01 3.03 -3.96
C CYS A 53 9.94 2.29 -5.31
N SER A 54 9.45 2.97 -6.35
CA SER A 54 9.31 2.46 -7.71
C SER A 54 10.64 2.09 -8.37
N LYS A 55 11.69 2.87 -8.11
CA LYS A 55 13.04 2.61 -8.64
C LYS A 55 13.65 1.35 -8.03
N CYS A 56 13.55 1.21 -6.70
CA CYS A 56 14.11 0.06 -5.99
C CYS A 56 13.17 -1.15 -5.97
N LYS A 57 11.90 -0.97 -6.34
CA LYS A 57 10.82 -1.95 -6.28
C LYS A 57 10.74 -2.60 -4.90
N GLY A 58 10.70 -1.77 -3.85
CA GLY A 58 10.75 -2.23 -2.47
C GLY A 58 10.16 -1.24 -1.47
N ILE A 59 9.91 -1.74 -0.26
CA ILE A 59 9.40 -1.00 0.88
C ILE A 59 10.56 -0.57 1.77
N TRP A 60 10.55 0.67 2.24
CA TRP A 60 11.42 1.16 3.29
C TRP A 60 10.59 1.78 4.42
N PHE A 61 11.15 1.86 5.61
CA PHE A 61 10.43 2.29 6.81
C PHE A 61 10.97 3.64 7.31
N GLY A 62 10.18 4.70 7.13
CA GLY A 62 10.49 6.06 7.51
C GLY A 62 9.94 6.43 8.88
N TYR A 63 10.25 7.64 9.34
CA TYR A 63 9.69 8.20 10.56
C TYR A 63 9.17 9.62 10.30
N LEU A 64 7.97 9.92 10.81
CA LEU A 64 7.27 11.21 10.64
C LEU A 64 7.02 11.57 9.16
N LEU A 65 7.68 12.61 8.64
CA LEU A 65 7.50 13.17 7.30
C LEU A 65 8.67 12.82 6.36
N GLU A 66 9.32 11.70 6.63
CA GLU A 66 10.42 11.23 5.78
C GLU A 66 9.88 10.79 4.40
N VAL A 67 10.53 11.26 3.33
CA VAL A 67 10.11 10.97 1.95
C VAL A 67 11.26 10.45 1.07
N GLU A 68 12.49 10.46 1.56
CA GLU A 68 13.67 10.10 0.78
C GLU A 68 14.00 8.61 0.96
N CYS A 69 13.95 7.84 -0.13
CA CYS A 69 14.35 6.43 -0.10
C CYS A 69 15.81 6.27 0.37
N PRO A 70 16.11 5.43 1.38
CA PRO A 70 17.46 5.29 1.93
C PRO A 70 18.46 4.66 0.94
N LYS A 71 17.96 3.95 -0.09
CA LYS A 71 18.80 3.25 -1.07
C LYS A 71 19.15 4.09 -2.29
N CYS A 72 18.17 4.78 -2.89
CA CYS A 72 18.35 5.52 -4.15
C CYS A 72 18.09 7.03 -4.06
N LYS A 73 17.74 7.54 -2.87
CA LYS A 73 17.39 8.95 -2.61
C LYS A 73 16.19 9.48 -3.42
N ASN A 74 15.43 8.61 -4.07
CA ASN A 74 14.20 9.00 -4.76
C ASN A 74 13.18 9.48 -3.74
N ARG A 75 12.51 10.60 -4.05
CA ARG A 75 11.45 11.18 -3.21
C ARG A 75 10.05 10.92 -3.76
N GLN A 76 9.96 10.11 -4.80
CA GLN A 76 8.72 9.74 -5.46
C GLN A 76 8.50 8.23 -5.31
N GLY A 77 7.23 7.86 -5.16
CA GLY A 77 6.78 6.48 -5.03
C GLY A 77 7.14 5.64 -6.24
#